data_AF-H9FKM9-F1
#
_entry.id   AF-H9FKM9-F1
#
_cell.length_a   1.000
_cell.length_b   1.000
_cell.length_c   1.000
_cell.angle_alpha   90.00
_cell.angle_beta   90.00
_cell.angle_gamma   90.00
#
_symmetry.space_group_name_H-M   'P 1'
#
loop_
_entity.id
_entity.type
_entity.pdbx_description
1 polymer ?
#
loop_
_entity_poly.entity_id
_entity_poly.type
_entity_poly.pdbx_seq_one_letter_code
_entity_poly.pdbx_strand_id
1 'polypeptide(L)'
;RLLPPLLLLLLSLPPRARAKYVRGNLSSKEDWVFLTRFCFLSDYGRLDFRFRYPEAKCCQNILLYFDDPSQWPAVYKAGDKDCLAKESVIRPENNQVINLTTQYAWSGCQVVSEEGTRYLSCSSGRSFR
;
A
#
# COMPACT_ATOMS: atom_id res chain seq x y z
N ARG A 1 40.79 21.83 -24.02
CA ARG A 1 39.67 22.75 -23.69
C ARG A 1 38.79 22.03 -22.68
N LEU A 2 38.94 22.37 -21.40
CA LEU A 2 38.22 21.74 -20.30
C LEU A 2 36.75 22.18 -20.33
N LEU A 3 35.82 21.24 -20.29
CA LEU A 3 34.40 21.54 -20.13
C LEU A 3 34.20 22.25 -18.77
N PRO A 4 33.41 23.34 -18.73
CA PRO A 4 33.23 24.12 -17.52
C PRO A 4 32.51 23.28 -16.44
N PRO A 5 32.89 23.39 -15.16
CA PRO A 5 32.34 22.58 -14.07
C PRO A 5 30.82 22.75 -13.89
N LEU A 6 30.25 23.86 -14.38
CA LEU A 6 28.81 24.12 -14.39
C LEU A 6 28.01 23.13 -15.26
N LEU A 7 28.61 22.61 -16.34
CA LEU A 7 27.93 21.70 -17.26
C LEU A 7 27.80 20.28 -16.68
N LEU A 8 28.73 19.88 -15.81
CA LEU A 8 28.65 18.63 -15.04
C LEU A 8 27.56 18.67 -13.96
N LEU A 9 27.21 19.85 -13.43
CA LEU A 9 26.16 20.02 -12.42
C LEU A 9 24.74 19.87 -12.99
N LEU A 10 24.54 20.12 -14.28
CA LEU A 10 23.23 19.97 -14.94
C LEU A 10 22.90 18.51 -15.31
N LEU A 11 23.90 17.63 -15.31
CA LEU A 11 23.75 16.20 -15.59
C LEU A 11 23.38 15.37 -14.34
N SER A 12 23.34 15.98 -13.15
CA SER A 12 23.06 15.30 -11.88
C SER A 12 21.63 15.50 -11.36
N LEU A 13 20.69 15.95 -12.20
CA LEU A 13 19.27 15.90 -11.83
C LEU A 13 18.84 14.43 -11.69
N PRO A 14 18.46 13.97 -10.49
CA PRO A 14 18.03 12.59 -10.31
C PRO A 14 16.81 12.33 -11.20
N PRO A 15 16.73 11.15 -11.84
CA PRO A 15 15.60 10.83 -12.69
C PRO A 15 14.31 10.95 -11.90
N ARG A 16 13.32 11.66 -12.46
CA ARG A 16 11.96 11.71 -11.87
C ARG A 16 11.40 10.30 -11.89
N ALA A 17 11.35 9.65 -10.73
CA ALA A 17 10.71 8.35 -10.58
C ALA A 17 9.22 8.49 -10.88
N ARG A 18 8.75 7.87 -11.96
CA ARG A 18 7.34 7.90 -12.36
C ARG A 18 6.45 6.94 -11.57
N ALA A 19 7.05 5.98 -10.86
CA ALA A 19 6.32 4.98 -10.08
C ALA A 19 7.18 4.45 -8.91
N LYS A 20 6.51 3.90 -7.89
CA LYS A 20 7.13 3.15 -6.80
C LYS A 20 6.70 1.69 -6.89
N TYR A 21 7.65 0.77 -6.80
CA TYR A 21 7.40 -0.67 -6.77
C TYR A 21 7.95 -1.26 -5.47
N VAL A 22 7.13 -2.05 -4.78
CA VAL A 22 7.50 -2.72 -3.52
C VAL A 22 7.06 -4.18 -3.63
N ARG A 23 7.98 -5.11 -3.33
CA ARG A 23 7.73 -6.56 -3.33
C ARG A 23 8.49 -7.20 -2.18
N GLY A 24 7.86 -8.19 -1.53
CA GLY A 24 8.48 -8.98 -0.49
C GLY A 24 7.49 -9.93 0.18
N ASN A 25 7.98 -10.63 1.21
CA ASN A 25 7.15 -11.45 2.09
C ASN A 25 6.96 -10.72 3.42
N LEU A 26 5.73 -10.68 3.91
CA LEU A 26 5.40 -10.10 5.21
C LEU A 26 5.16 -11.22 6.22
N SER A 27 5.90 -11.19 7.34
CA SER A 27 5.67 -12.02 8.51
C SER A 27 5.76 -11.14 9.75
N SER A 28 4.67 -11.07 10.51
CA SER A 28 4.57 -10.24 11.71
C SER A 28 3.67 -10.92 12.74
N LYS A 29 3.89 -10.60 14.02
CA LYS A 29 2.96 -10.91 15.12
C LYS A 29 1.96 -9.78 15.37
N GLU A 30 2.21 -8.61 14.78
CA GLU A 30 1.35 -7.44 14.90
C GLU A 30 0.16 -7.54 13.94
N ASP A 31 -1.02 -7.10 14.39
CA ASP A 31 -2.25 -7.05 13.59
C ASP A 31 -2.27 -5.90 12.57
N TRP A 32 -1.32 -4.96 12.69
CA TRP A 32 -1.17 -3.83 11.79
C TRP A 32 0.29 -3.63 11.41
N VAL A 33 0.57 -3.55 10.10
CA VAL A 33 1.94 -3.34 9.59
C VAL A 33 1.95 -2.27 8.51
N PHE A 34 2.87 -1.31 8.66
CA PHE A 34 3.16 -0.34 7.62
C PHE A 34 3.93 -0.99 6.45
N LEU A 35 3.37 -0.92 5.25
CA LEU A 35 4.01 -1.45 4.04
C LEU A 35 4.82 -0.40 3.30
N THR A 36 4.20 0.74 3.01
CA THR A 36 4.80 1.79 2.17
C THR A 36 4.03 3.09 2.28
N ARG A 37 4.74 4.20 2.06
CA ARG A 37 4.19 5.54 1.81
C ARG A 37 4.57 5.96 0.40
N PHE A 38 3.65 6.55 -0.33
CA PHE A 38 3.83 7.03 -1.69
C PHE A 38 3.02 8.30 -1.90
N CYS A 39 3.44 9.11 -2.88
CA CYS A 39 2.73 10.31 -3.31
C CYS A 39 2.51 10.22 -4.82
N PHE A 40 1.34 10.66 -5.28
CA PHE A 40 1.10 10.87 -6.71
C PHE A 40 1.53 12.29 -7.07
N LEU A 41 2.34 12.44 -8.12
CA LEU A 41 2.75 13.76 -8.63
C LEU A 41 1.75 14.34 -9.63
N SER A 42 0.89 13.49 -10.19
CA SER A 42 -0.13 13.86 -11.17
C SER A 42 -1.53 13.82 -10.56
N ASP A 43 -2.44 14.59 -11.15
CA ASP A 43 -3.90 14.60 -10.86
C ASP A 43 -4.57 13.24 -11.13
N TYR A 44 -3.83 12.29 -11.70
CA TYR A 44 -4.24 10.92 -11.85
C TYR A 44 -3.18 9.99 -11.24
N GLY A 45 -3.53 9.36 -10.12
CA GLY A 45 -2.73 8.36 -9.44
C GLY A 45 -3.28 6.95 -9.66
N ARG A 46 -2.40 5.95 -9.78
CA ARG A 46 -2.79 4.53 -9.83
C ARG A 46 -1.97 3.72 -8.82
N LEU A 47 -2.67 2.96 -7.99
CA LEU A 47 -2.11 1.92 -7.14
C LEU A 47 -2.55 0.57 -7.68
N ASP A 48 -1.60 -0.27 -8.07
CA ASP A 48 -1.86 -1.69 -8.34
C ASP A 48 -1.25 -2.53 -7.22
N PHE A 49 -1.95 -3.56 -6.78
CA PHE A 49 -1.53 -4.41 -5.68
C PHE A 49 -1.70 -5.89 -6.01
N ARG A 50 -0.83 -6.70 -5.41
CA ARG A 50 -0.92 -8.15 -5.43
C ARG A 50 -0.56 -8.70 -4.05
N PHE A 51 -1.52 -9.35 -3.41
CA PHE A 51 -1.33 -10.01 -2.12
C PHE A 51 -1.64 -11.49 -2.24
N ARG A 52 -0.86 -12.29 -1.51
CA ARG A 52 -1.13 -13.70 -1.35
C ARG A 52 -0.89 -14.09 0.10
N TYR A 53 -1.84 -14.78 0.71
CA TYR A 53 -1.74 -15.22 2.09
C TYR A 53 -2.57 -16.48 2.35
N PRO A 54 -2.25 -17.30 3.37
CA PRO A 54 -3.02 -18.51 3.68
C PRO A 54 -4.49 -18.19 3.94
N GLU A 55 -5.42 -18.94 3.34
CA GLU A 55 -6.87 -18.72 3.51
C GLU A 55 -7.30 -18.81 4.98
N ALA A 56 -6.62 -19.66 5.78
CA ALA A 56 -6.84 -19.79 7.21
C ALA A 56 -6.54 -18.52 8.03
N LYS A 57 -5.81 -17.55 7.47
CA LYS A 57 -5.52 -16.25 8.09
C LYS A 57 -6.45 -15.14 7.61
N CYS A 58 -7.56 -15.49 6.96
CA CYS A 58 -8.54 -14.50 6.53
C CYS A 58 -9.17 -13.80 7.75
N CYS A 59 -9.49 -12.50 7.67
CA CYS A 59 -9.43 -11.66 6.48
C CYS A 59 -8.59 -10.41 6.69
N GLN A 60 -7.71 -10.14 5.73
CA GLN A 60 -6.75 -9.03 5.77
C GLN A 60 -7.31 -7.82 5.03
N ASN A 61 -6.99 -6.61 5.50
CA ASN A 61 -7.39 -5.36 4.87
C ASN A 61 -6.15 -4.58 4.40
N ILE A 62 -6.24 -3.93 3.24
CA ILE A 62 -5.34 -2.82 2.90
C ILE A 62 -5.99 -1.54 3.42
N LEU A 63 -5.29 -0.87 4.33
CA LEU A 63 -5.70 0.42 4.89
C LEU A 63 -4.88 1.55 4.25
N LEU A 64 -5.56 2.51 3.64
CA LEU A 64 -4.96 3.64 2.94
C LEU A 64 -5.15 4.91 3.77
N TYR A 65 -4.13 5.31 4.51
CA TYR A 65 -4.13 6.57 5.25
C TYR A 65 -3.72 7.71 4.33
N PHE A 66 -4.46 8.82 4.35
CA PHE A 66 -4.00 10.05 3.73
C PHE A 66 -2.87 10.64 4.55
N ASP A 67 -1.93 11.27 3.84
CA ASP A 67 -0.79 11.97 4.41
C ASP A 67 -1.21 13.37 4.91
N ASP A 68 -2.30 13.39 5.67
CA ASP A 68 -2.93 14.55 6.26
C ASP A 68 -2.67 14.56 7.77
N PRO A 69 -2.54 15.74 8.42
CA PRO A 69 -2.30 15.84 9.86
C PRO A 69 -3.30 15.07 10.74
N SER A 70 -4.53 14.84 10.28
CA SER A 70 -5.56 14.13 11.03
C SER A 70 -5.48 12.60 10.93
N GLN A 71 -4.75 12.04 9.94
CA GLN A 71 -4.72 10.60 9.70
C GLN A 71 -3.35 9.97 9.94
N TRP A 72 -2.36 10.25 9.09
CA TRP A 72 -1.09 9.55 9.14
C TRP A 72 -0.36 9.67 10.50
N PRO A 73 -0.24 10.88 11.10
CA PRO A 73 0.35 11.03 12.43
C PRO A 73 -0.46 10.36 13.55
N ALA A 74 -1.77 10.18 13.36
CA ALA A 74 -2.65 9.58 14.35
C ALA A 74 -2.51 8.06 14.45
N VAL A 75 -1.83 7.40 13.51
CA VAL A 75 -1.72 5.93 13.43
C VAL A 75 -0.29 5.46 13.45
N TYR A 76 0.61 6.16 12.75
CA TYR A 76 2.01 5.74 12.67
C TYR A 76 2.74 5.98 13.99
N LYS A 77 3.36 4.92 14.53
CA LYS A 77 4.03 4.93 15.84
C LYS A 77 3.13 5.30 17.03
N ALA A 78 1.80 5.26 16.86
CA ALA A 78 0.84 5.31 17.96
C ALA A 78 0.71 3.91 18.58
N GLY A 79 1.66 3.57 19.46
CA GLY A 79 1.77 2.23 20.08
C GLY A 79 0.68 1.93 21.10
N ASP A 80 -0.05 2.95 21.55
CA ASP A 80 -1.19 2.89 22.46
C ASP A 80 -2.51 2.59 21.75
N LYS A 81 -2.56 2.67 20.41
CA LYS A 81 -3.77 2.41 19.64
C LYS A 81 -3.88 0.95 19.21
N ASP A 82 -5.02 0.35 19.56
CA ASP A 82 -5.43 -0.94 19.03
C ASP A 82 -5.83 -0.86 17.53
N CYS A 83 -6.16 -2.03 16.96
CA CYS A 83 -6.53 -2.12 15.54
C CYS A 83 -7.77 -1.27 15.21
N LEU A 84 -8.79 -1.28 16.07
CA LEU A 84 -10.05 -0.57 15.85
C LEU A 84 -9.86 0.94 15.90
N ALA A 85 -9.04 1.45 16.83
CA ALA A 85 -8.70 2.87 16.93
C ALA A 85 -7.85 3.36 15.76
N LYS A 86 -7.09 2.47 15.11
CA LYS A 86 -6.36 2.79 13.86
C LYS A 86 -7.31 2.81 12.67
N GLU A 87 -8.26 1.88 12.59
CA GLU A 87 -9.28 1.91 11.52
C GLU A 87 -10.24 3.10 11.68
N SER A 88 -10.54 3.56 12.90
CA SER A 88 -11.50 4.64 13.14
C SER A 88 -11.07 6.02 12.64
N VAL A 89 -9.78 6.23 12.33
CA VAL A 89 -9.32 7.50 11.71
C VAL A 89 -9.64 7.55 10.22
N ILE A 90 -9.94 6.40 9.62
CA ILE A 90 -10.23 6.25 8.21
C ILE A 90 -11.67 6.71 7.96
N ARG A 91 -11.90 7.27 6.76
CA ARG A 91 -13.22 7.69 6.30
C ARG A 91 -13.72 6.69 5.26
N PRO A 92 -14.64 5.76 5.60
CA PRO A 92 -15.11 4.72 4.69
C PRO A 92 -15.61 5.25 3.34
N GLU A 93 -16.23 6.42 3.34
CA GLU A 93 -16.71 7.14 2.15
C GLU A 93 -15.62 7.43 1.11
N ASN A 94 -14.35 7.50 1.54
CA ASN A 94 -13.20 7.74 0.67
C ASN A 94 -12.62 6.45 0.08
N ASN A 95 -13.25 5.29 0.31
CA ASN A 95 -12.79 3.98 -0.16
C ASN A 95 -11.36 3.63 0.29
N GLN A 96 -10.97 4.08 1.47
CA GLN A 96 -9.65 3.91 2.06
C GLN A 96 -9.41 2.49 2.62
N VAL A 97 -10.43 1.62 2.61
CA VAL A 97 -10.34 0.23 3.02
C VAL A 97 -10.54 -0.69 1.81
N ILE A 98 -9.64 -1.64 1.64
CA ILE A 98 -9.76 -2.71 0.64
C ILE A 98 -9.75 -4.04 1.37
N ASN A 99 -10.91 -4.67 1.46
CA ASN A 99 -11.04 -5.98 2.12
C ASN A 99 -10.56 -7.07 1.16
N LEU A 100 -9.51 -7.80 1.54
CA LEU A 100 -8.90 -8.83 0.71
C LEU A 100 -9.64 -10.15 0.90
N THR A 101 -10.89 -10.21 0.46
CA THR A 101 -11.77 -11.38 0.59
C THR A 101 -12.46 -11.69 -0.73
N THR A 102 -12.86 -12.95 -0.93
CA THR A 102 -13.63 -13.40 -2.10
C THR A 102 -15.01 -12.75 -2.18
N GLN A 103 -15.55 -12.27 -1.05
CA GLN A 103 -16.85 -11.58 -1.02
C GLN A 103 -16.76 -10.14 -1.55
N TYR A 104 -15.58 -9.53 -1.55
CA TYR A 104 -15.37 -8.17 -2.02
C TYR A 104 -14.74 -8.18 -3.41
N ALA A 105 -15.59 -8.16 -4.43
CA ALA A 105 -15.20 -8.33 -5.84
C ALA A 105 -14.08 -7.39 -6.30
N TRP A 106 -14.02 -6.16 -5.75
CA TRP A 106 -13.03 -5.15 -6.13
C TRP A 106 -11.59 -5.48 -5.68
N SER A 107 -11.41 -6.46 -4.78
CA SER A 107 -10.09 -6.93 -4.36
C SER A 107 -9.45 -7.96 -5.32
N GLY A 108 -10.25 -8.53 -6.24
CA GLY A 108 -9.76 -9.55 -7.18
C GLY A 108 -9.25 -10.82 -6.49
N CYS A 109 -9.77 -11.14 -5.30
CA CYS A 109 -9.36 -12.33 -4.55
C CYS A 109 -9.98 -13.60 -5.10
N GLN A 110 -9.15 -14.62 -5.26
CA GLN A 110 -9.55 -15.99 -5.58
C GLN A 110 -8.80 -16.97 -4.67
N VAL A 111 -9.43 -18.12 -4.40
CA VAL A 111 -8.75 -19.19 -3.65
C VAL A 111 -7.94 -20.05 -4.62
N VAL A 112 -6.67 -20.24 -4.29
CA VAL A 112 -5.74 -21.11 -5.03
C VAL A 112 -5.19 -22.17 -4.08
N SER A 113 -5.05 -23.39 -4.55
CA SER A 113 -4.46 -24.49 -3.79
C SER A 113 -3.06 -24.79 -4.33
N GLU A 114 -2.05 -24.77 -3.47
CA GLU A 114 -0.67 -25.09 -3.82
C GLU A 114 -0.08 -25.97 -2.71
N GLU A 115 0.50 -27.11 -3.07
CA GLU A 115 1.13 -28.05 -2.13
C GLU A 115 0.21 -28.44 -0.95
N GLY A 116 -1.09 -28.64 -1.23
CA GLY A 116 -2.09 -28.98 -0.22
C GLY A 116 -2.54 -27.83 0.69
N THR A 117 -1.97 -26.64 0.53
CA THR A 117 -2.36 -25.44 1.30
C THR A 117 -3.21 -24.51 0.45
N ARG A 118 -4.31 -24.02 1.02
CA ARG A 118 -5.21 -23.05 0.39
C ARG A 118 -4.77 -21.62 0.70
N TYR A 119 -4.72 -20.79 -0.33
CA TYR A 119 -4.32 -19.38 -0.26
C TYR A 119 -5.37 -18.49 -0.88
N LEU A 120 -5.58 -17.32 -0.29
CA LEU A 120 -6.21 -16.20 -0.98
C LEU A 120 -5.14 -15.49 -1.81
N SER A 121 -5.37 -15.39 -3.12
CA SER A 121 -4.56 -14.63 -4.07
C SER A 121 -5.39 -13.48 -4.62
N CYS A 122 -5.02 -12.24 -4.27
CA CYS A 122 -5.75 -11.02 -4.59
C CYS A 122 -4.92 -10.13 -5.50
N SER A 123 -5.49 -9.67 -6.60
CA SER A 123 -4.82 -8.77 -7.55
C SER A 123 -5.82 -7.80 -8.14
N SER A 124 -5.61 -6.50 -7.92
CA SER A 124 -6.47 -5.43 -8.42
C SER A 124 -5.72 -4.09 -8.36
N GLY A 125 -6.42 -2.99 -8.63
CA GLY A 125 -5.87 -1.66 -8.43
C GLY A 125 -6.93 -0.58 -8.24
N ARG A 126 -6.50 0.56 -7.70
CA ARG A 126 -7.31 1.75 -7.46
C ARG A 126 -6.72 2.97 -8.14
N SER A 127 -7.60 3.81 -8.68
CA SER A 127 -7.24 5.11 -9.20
C SER A 127 -7.63 6.20 -8.20
N PHE A 128 -6.80 7.24 -8.12
CA PHE A 128 -7.00 8.42 -7.27
C PHE A 128 -7.03 9.65 -8.18
N ARG A 129 -7.96 10.55 -7.90
CA ARG A 129 -8.12 11.86 -8.55
C ARG A 129 -8.14 12.93 -7.48
#